data_AF-A0A1Y1KWV6-F1
#
_entry.id   AF-A0A1Y1KWV6-F1
#
_cell.length_a   1.000
_cell.length_b   1.000
_cell.length_c   1.000
_cell.angle_alpha   90.00
_cell.angle_beta   90.00
_cell.angle_gamma   90.00
#
_symmetry.space_group_name_H-M   'P 1'
#
loop_
_entity.id
_entity.type
_entity.pdbx_description
1 polymer ?
#
loop_
_entity_poly.entity_id
_entity_poly.type
_entity_poly.pdbx_seq_one_letter_code
_entity_poly.pdbx_strand_id
1 'polypeptide(L)'
;MIDQEGDTYYAQIRGFLTDQYCEKSACVTWLLPTKHSPPPEEAFDPATYIIGPEEDTPRVLECMEFIMHAPSDYYHAKNTPYPPVHATGDTGFIWTHMDPIQFS
;
A
#
# COMPACT_ATOMS: atom_id res chain seq x y z
N MET A 1 -3.70 -11.12 -4.07
CA MET A 1 -4.32 -11.41 -5.39
C MET A 1 -4.35 -12.91 -5.56
N ILE A 2 -5.37 -13.48 -6.21
CA ILE A 2 -5.47 -14.93 -6.43
C ILE A 2 -5.28 -15.20 -7.92
N ASP A 3 -4.45 -16.18 -8.27
CA ASP A 3 -4.27 -16.63 -9.67
C ASP A 3 -5.33 -17.65 -10.09
N GLN A 4 -5.37 -17.99 -11.38
CA GLN A 4 -6.29 -18.97 -11.97
C GLN A 4 -6.17 -20.35 -11.35
N GLU A 5 -5.01 -20.70 -10.79
CA GLU A 5 -4.77 -21.96 -10.08
C GLU A 5 -5.19 -21.91 -8.59
N GLY A 6 -5.63 -20.75 -8.09
CA GLY A 6 -6.07 -20.56 -6.70
C GLY A 6 -4.96 -20.11 -5.74
N ASP A 7 -3.74 -19.94 -6.25
CA ASP A 7 -2.61 -19.50 -5.45
C ASP A 7 -2.69 -18.01 -5.08
N THR A 8 -2.38 -17.70 -3.82
CA THR A 8 -2.39 -16.32 -3.32
C THR A 8 -1.02 -15.67 -3.49
N TYR A 9 -1.01 -14.56 -4.22
CA TYR A 9 0.16 -13.72 -4.46
C TYR A 9 0.11 -12.48 -3.60
N TYR A 10 1.24 -12.22 -2.94
CA TYR A 10 1.47 -11.03 -2.15
C TYR A 10 2.35 -10.05 -2.94
N ALA A 11 2.10 -8.77 -2.71
CA ALA A 11 2.88 -7.70 -3.31
C ALA A 11 2.98 -6.52 -2.35
N GLN A 12 4.07 -5.78 -2.44
CA GLN A 12 4.25 -4.51 -1.75
C GLN A 12 3.67 -3.39 -2.61
N ILE A 13 2.83 -2.54 -2.01
CA ILE A 13 2.33 -1.33 -2.69
C ILE A 13 3.39 -0.23 -2.59
N ARG A 14 3.75 0.35 -3.74
CA ARG A 14 4.69 1.47 -3.85
C ARG A 14 4.01 2.82 -3.98
N GLY A 15 2.82 2.83 -4.56
CA GLY A 15 2.07 4.05 -4.79
C GLY A 15 0.69 3.75 -5.31
N PHE A 16 -0.20 4.73 -5.18
CA PHE A 16 -1.54 4.69 -5.72
C PHE A 16 -1.63 5.67 -6.90
N LEU A 17 -2.41 5.31 -7.90
CA LEU A 17 -2.80 6.16 -9.00
C LEU A 17 -4.32 6.27 -9.02
N THR A 18 -4.81 7.39 -9.50
CA THR A 18 -6.23 7.57 -9.81
C THR A 18 -6.34 8.17 -11.19
N ASP A 19 -7.18 7.58 -12.03
CA ASP A 19 -7.42 8.10 -13.37
C ASP A 19 -8.50 9.21 -13.39
N GLN A 20 -8.78 9.75 -14.57
CA GLN A 20 -9.79 10.80 -14.74
C GLN A 20 -11.24 10.32 -14.49
N TYR A 21 -11.46 9.01 -14.37
CA TYR A 21 -12.74 8.38 -14.09
C TYR A 21 -12.85 7.94 -12.62
N CYS A 22 -11.92 8.36 -11.76
CA CYS A 22 -11.81 7.98 -10.36
C CYS A 22 -11.51 6.49 -10.13
N GLU A 23 -11.08 5.75 -11.16
CA GLU A 23 -10.57 4.40 -11.01
C GLU A 23 -9.26 4.43 -10.23
N LYS A 24 -9.16 3.59 -9.20
CA LYS A 24 -8.00 3.54 -8.34
C LYS A 24 -7.14 2.34 -8.72
N SER A 25 -5.86 2.60 -8.94
CA SER A 25 -4.85 1.58 -9.24
C SER A 25 -3.67 1.72 -8.29
N ALA A 26 -2.85 0.67 -8.17
CA ALA A 26 -1.63 0.68 -7.40
C ALA A 26 -0.45 0.15 -8.20
N CYS A 27 0.70 0.83 -8.07
CA CYS A 27 1.99 0.27 -8.47
C CYS A 27 2.44 -0.71 -7.40
N VAL A 28 2.79 -1.92 -7.80
CA VAL A 28 3.16 -3.00 -6.88
C VAL A 28 4.50 -3.62 -7.24
N THR A 29 5.18 -4.17 -6.25
CA THR A 29 6.34 -5.05 -6.42
C THR A 29 6.01 -6.40 -5.84
N TRP A 30 6.14 -7.45 -6.65
CA TRP A 30 5.75 -8.79 -6.25
C TRP A 30 6.65 -9.34 -5.15
N LEU A 31 6.07 -10.12 -4.24
CA LEU A 31 6.78 -10.82 -3.18
C LEU A 31 6.85 -12.30 -3.52
N LEU A 32 8.06 -12.84 -3.62
CA LEU A 32 8.25 -14.26 -3.90
C LEU A 32 8.35 -15.04 -2.59
N PRO A 33 7.56 -16.12 -2.41
CA PRO A 33 7.63 -16.96 -1.23
C PRO A 33 8.97 -17.69 -1.16
N THR A 34 9.50 -17.84 0.05
CA THR A 34 10.68 -18.68 0.31
C THR A 34 10.27 -19.99 0.97
N LYS A 35 11.22 -20.92 1.16
CA LYS A 35 10.98 -22.17 1.90
C LYS A 35 10.55 -21.96 3.36
N HIS A 36 10.75 -20.76 3.91
CA HIS A 36 10.37 -20.40 5.27
C HIS A 36 9.06 -19.60 5.31
N SER A 37 8.49 -19.26 4.16
CA SER A 37 7.23 -18.53 4.11
C SER A 37 6.09 -19.43 4.60
N PRO A 38 5.27 -18.98 5.57
CA PRO A 38 4.10 -19.71 6.01
C PRO A 38 3.11 -19.90 4.84
N PRO A 39 2.24 -20.92 4.91
CA PRO A 39 1.15 -21.06 3.95
C PRO A 39 0.29 -19.78 3.92
N PRO A 40 -0.16 -19.32 2.74
CA PRO A 40 -0.99 -18.11 2.61
C PRO A 40 -2.26 -18.12 3.47
N GLU A 41 -2.76 -19.32 3.81
CA GLU A 41 -3.96 -19.54 4.60
C GLU A 41 -3.74 -19.40 6.12
N GLU A 42 -2.49 -19.48 6.61
CA GLU A 42 -2.18 -19.44 8.04
C GLU A 42 -1.75 -18.05 8.51
N ALA A 43 -0.76 -17.46 7.84
CA ALA A 43 -0.17 -16.19 8.22
C ALA A 43 0.58 -15.55 7.06
N PHE A 44 0.72 -14.23 7.10
CA PHE A 44 1.62 -13.49 6.23
C PHE A 44 2.75 -12.87 7.06
N ASP A 45 3.99 -13.29 6.82
CA ASP A 45 5.18 -12.68 7.42
C ASP A 45 6.06 -12.05 6.33
N PRO A 46 6.09 -10.71 6.20
CA PRO A 46 6.83 -10.03 5.15
C PRO A 46 8.35 -10.28 5.21
N ALA A 47 8.92 -10.63 6.37
CA ALA A 47 10.34 -10.90 6.50
C ALA A 47 10.77 -12.23 5.85
N THR A 48 9.82 -13.12 5.59
CA THR A 48 10.06 -14.42 4.94
C THR A 48 10.04 -14.33 3.41
N TYR A 49 9.53 -13.25 2.84
CA TYR A 49 9.44 -13.06 1.40
C TYR A 49 10.67 -12.31 0.87
N ILE A 50 11.04 -12.62 -0.37
CA ILE A 50 12.05 -11.86 -1.10
C ILE A 50 11.36 -10.90 -2.08
N ILE A 51 11.98 -9.74 -2.29
CA ILE A 51 11.53 -8.77 -3.29
C ILE A 51 11.70 -9.39 -4.68
N GLY A 52 10.58 -9.54 -5.37
CA GLY A 52 10.49 -10.05 -6.72
C GLY A 52 10.51 -8.95 -7.77
N PRO A 53 10.09 -9.27 -9.01
CA PRO A 53 10.02 -8.29 -10.08
C PRO A 53 9.03 -7.17 -9.78
N GLU A 54 9.34 -5.99 -10.31
CA GLU A 54 8.43 -4.85 -10.27
C GLU A 54 7.35 -5.01 -11.34
N GLU A 55 6.11 -4.66 -11.00
CA GLU A 55 5.04 -4.60 -11.99
C GLU A 55 5.15 -3.27 -12.74
N ASP A 56 5.35 -3.34 -14.06
CA ASP A 56 5.43 -2.14 -14.93
C ASP A 56 4.08 -1.42 -15.08
N THR A 57 2.97 -2.16 -14.97
CA THR A 57 1.61 -1.63 -15.16
C THR A 57 0.86 -1.57 -13.83
N PRO A 58 0.30 -0.41 -13.46
CA PRO A 58 -0.54 -0.29 -12.27
C PRO A 58 -1.72 -1.26 -12.32
N ARG A 59 -2.00 -1.94 -11.21
CA ARG A 59 -3.10 -2.89 -11.07
C ARG A 59 -4.27 -2.23 -10.36
N VAL A 60 -5.49 -2.46 -10.83
CA VAL A 60 -6.71 -1.90 -10.23
C VAL A 60 -6.85 -2.34 -8.78
N LEU A 61 -7.26 -1.45 -7.88
CA LEU A 61 -7.40 -1.79 -6.46
C LEU A 61 -8.50 -2.82 -6.19
N GLU A 62 -9.49 -2.94 -7.07
CA GLU A 62 -10.59 -3.93 -6.92
C GLU A 62 -10.11 -5.38 -6.91
N CYS A 63 -8.93 -5.68 -7.45
CA CYS A 63 -8.35 -7.02 -7.45
C CYS A 63 -7.34 -7.26 -6.31
N MET A 64 -7.23 -6.31 -5.37
CA MET A 64 -6.29 -6.35 -4.26
C MET A 64 -7.01 -6.41 -2.91
N GLU A 65 -6.42 -7.15 -1.99
CA GLU A 65 -6.83 -7.18 -0.59
C GLU A 65 -5.65 -6.75 0.29
N PHE A 66 -5.92 -5.85 1.25
CA PHE A 66 -4.91 -5.31 2.15
C PHE A 66 -4.77 -6.21 3.38
N ILE A 67 -3.68 -6.98 3.44
CA ILE A 67 -3.41 -7.94 4.53
C ILE A 67 -2.72 -7.25 5.73
N MET A 68 -1.79 -6.33 5.46
CA MET A 68 -1.14 -5.55 6.51
C MET A 68 -2.08 -4.43 6.97
N HIS A 69 -3.00 -4.77 7.85
CA HIS A 69 -3.74 -3.75 8.58
C HIS A 69 -2.75 -2.99 9.47
N ALA A 70 -2.65 -1.68 9.28
CA ALA A 70 -2.07 -0.85 10.33
C ALA A 70 -2.81 -1.18 11.64
N PRO A 71 -2.12 -1.29 12.79
CA PRO A 71 -2.81 -1.49 14.06
C PRO A 71 -3.95 -0.48 14.19
N SER A 72 -5.15 -0.93 14.55
CA SER A 72 -6.36 -0.09 14.62
C SER A 72 -6.13 1.19 15.44
N ASP A 73 -5.21 1.12 16.40
CA ASP A 73 -4.84 2.21 17.29
C ASP A 73 -3.66 3.05 16.79
N TYR A 74 -3.20 2.91 15.55
CA TYR A 74 -2.07 3.68 15.01
C TYR A 74 -2.28 5.20 15.15
N TYR A 75 -3.53 5.67 15.04
CA TYR A 75 -3.89 7.08 15.24
C TYR A 75 -4.31 7.42 16.68
N HIS A 76 -4.56 6.42 17.53
CA HIS A 76 -5.00 6.59 18.92
C HIS A 76 -3.85 6.46 19.93
N ALA A 77 -2.76 5.79 19.57
CA ALA A 77 -1.63 5.54 20.44
C ALA A 77 -0.80 6.82 20.63
N LYS A 78 -0.76 7.33 21.86
CA LYS A 78 0.08 8.47 22.26
C LYS A 78 1.60 8.16 22.19
N ASN A 79 1.97 6.89 22.04
CA ASN A 79 3.34 6.38 21.94
C ASN A 79 3.63 5.81 20.54
N THR A 80 3.16 6.48 19.49
CA THR A 80 3.61 6.16 18.13
C THR A 80 5.04 6.69 17.93
N PRO A 81 5.86 6.05 17.09
CA PRO A 81 7.18 6.60 16.69
C PRO A 81 7.06 7.95 15.98
N TYR A 82 5.85 8.28 15.49
CA TYR A 82 5.47 9.58 14.96
C TYR A 82 4.29 10.11 15.79
N PRO A 83 4.54 10.80 16.91
CA PRO A 83 3.46 11.33 17.74
C PRO A 83 2.57 12.26 16.89
N PRO A 84 1.23 12.19 17.01
CA PRO A 84 0.37 13.15 16.36
C PRO A 84 0.77 14.55 16.82
N VAL A 85 1.24 15.38 15.90
CA VAL A 85 1.47 16.79 16.19
C VAL A 85 0.12 17.33 16.58
N HIS A 86 -0.07 17.62 17.88
CA HIS A 86 -1.30 18.20 18.38
C HIS A 86 -1.62 19.41 17.50
N ALA A 87 -2.71 19.33 16.73
CA ALA A 87 -3.20 20.47 15.96
C ALA A 87 -3.57 21.54 16.98
N THR A 88 -2.65 22.47 17.21
CA THR A 88 -2.89 23.67 18.00
C THR A 88 -3.85 24.53 17.21
N GLY A 89 -5.15 24.31 17.39
CA GLY A 89 -6.23 25.28 17.25
C GLY A 89 -6.41 26.06 15.95
N ASP A 90 -5.53 25.94 14.97
CA ASP A 90 -5.59 26.68 13.72
C ASP A 90 -5.99 25.74 12.59
N THR A 91 -7.07 26.13 11.93
CA THR A 91 -7.64 25.52 10.72
C THR A 91 -6.57 25.28 9.66
N GLY A 92 -5.92 24.12 9.71
CA GLY A 92 -4.93 23.68 8.74
C GLY A 92 -5.61 23.17 7.49
N PHE A 93 -5.69 24.01 6.45
CA PHE A 93 -5.99 23.55 5.11
C PHE A 93 -4.85 22.65 4.63
N ILE A 94 -5.14 21.41 4.24
CA ILE A 94 -4.18 20.57 3.50
C ILE A 94 -4.07 21.17 2.10
N TRP A 95 -3.05 21.98 1.87
CA TRP A 95 -2.70 22.48 0.55
C TRP A 95 -1.87 21.44 -0.18
N THR A 96 -2.49 20.67 -1.07
CA THR A 96 -1.74 20.01 -2.14
C THR A 96 -1.49 21.07 -3.21
N HIS A 97 -0.28 21.66 -3.24
CA HIS A 97 0.11 22.52 -4.35
C HIS A 97 0.34 21.63 -5.58
N MET A 98 -0.53 21.72 -6.58
CA MET A 98 -0.21 21.26 -7.93
C MET A 98 0.39 22.45 -8.67
N ASP A 99 1.71 22.45 -8.87
CA ASP A 99 2.34 23.40 -9.78
C ASP A 99 1.82 23.16 -11.20
N PRO A 100 1.26 24.17 -11.90
CA PRO A 100 0.93 24.03 -13.30
C PRO A 100 2.22 23.94 -14.12
N ILE A 101 2.36 22.85 -14.89
CA ILE A 101 3.45 22.67 -15.87
C ILE A 101 3.30 23.74 -16.94
N GLN A 102 4.19 24.73 -16.97
CA GLN A 102 4.31 25.67 -18.09
C GLN A 102 5.07 24.99 -19.24
N PHE A 103 4.39 24.82 -20.37
CA PHE A 103 5.05 24.57 -21.65
C PHE A 103 5.63 25.89 -22.18
N SER A 104 6.93 25.89 -22.48
CA SER A 104 7.62 26.93 -23.26
C SER A 104 7.76 26.50 -24.72
#